data_AF-A0A3C0C656-F1
#
_entry.id   AF-A0A3C0C656-F1
#
_cell.length_a   1.000
_cell.length_b   1.000
_cell.length_c   1.000
_cell.angle_alpha   90.00
_cell.angle_beta   90.00
_cell.angle_gamma   90.00
#
_symmetry.space_group_name_H-M   'P 1'
#
loop_
_entity.id
_entity.type
_entity.pdbx_description
1 polymer ?
#
loop_
_entity_poly.entity_id
_entity_poly.type
_entity_poly.pdbx_seq_one_letter_code
_entity_poly.pdbx_strand_id
1 'polypeptide(L)'
;MANDALQEPGSYFGKQGKLFEKQGESTDLALMVDALAQEESSPWDASRIRDALIIEAGVDPATAEGIALEVEEELLRYGRSHVTTTIIREMVNVKLFQRGLEAKLADHSRIGLPVHDLEKMMLTKNKENSNTSHNPESINLSIAEMVLKEYALTKVFTKDVADAHLKGDIHLHDLGMVNRPYCSGQSVAYVARYGLNIPSITSVSNPAKHADVLLAHILKMTSVLQNHFAGAIGWDAVNMYFAPYLVGWTYDQHKQLAQQLIFEFNQLAGGRGGQVAFTDINLYYEIPNHFRDVPAIGPGGKFTGKTYADYDAESKLFLKALFDVYMDGDSRGQPFFFPKPLLHITDYFFREPGWEEFLHQACALSSEKGNTYFVFDRGGVAKLSECCRLSFELTPEDL
;
A
#
# COMPACT_ATOMS: atom_id res chain seq x y z
N MET A 1 -52.51 60.26 26.76
CA MET A 1 -51.60 59.84 25.68
C MET A 1 -50.67 58.81 26.28
N ALA A 2 -51.09 57.55 26.23
CA ALA A 2 -50.24 56.40 26.48
C ALA A 2 -49.63 56.03 25.13
N ASN A 3 -48.29 55.96 25.06
CA ASN A 3 -47.59 55.60 23.85
C ASN A 3 -47.14 54.15 23.99
N ASP A 4 -47.67 53.32 23.10
CA ASP A 4 -47.26 51.95 22.85
C ASP A 4 -45.75 51.90 22.55
N ALA A 5 -45.02 51.06 23.28
CA ALA A 5 -43.75 50.53 22.84
C ALA A 5 -43.91 49.01 22.75
N LEU A 6 -44.29 48.60 21.54
CA LEU A 6 -44.24 47.23 21.06
C LEU A 6 -42.85 46.65 21.35
N GLN A 7 -42.81 45.53 22.08
CA GLN A 7 -41.65 44.63 22.07
C GLN A 7 -41.44 44.16 20.62
N GLU A 8 -40.30 44.49 20.03
CA GLU A 8 -39.86 43.89 18.77
C GLU A 8 -39.64 42.38 18.96
N PRO A 9 -40.29 41.51 18.16
CA PRO A 9 -39.99 40.08 18.12
C PRO A 9 -38.83 39.86 17.15
N GLY A 10 -37.61 39.91 17.67
CA GLY A 10 -36.37 39.72 16.90
C GLY A 10 -35.32 38.96 17.70
N SER A 11 -35.67 37.76 18.17
CA SER A 11 -34.73 36.86 18.84
C SER A 11 -33.69 36.35 17.85
N TYR A 12 -32.49 36.93 17.91
CA TYR A 12 -31.21 36.51 17.33
C TYR A 12 -31.18 35.15 16.62
N PHE A 13 -31.16 35.19 15.28
CA PHE A 13 -30.78 34.05 14.45
C PHE A 13 -29.29 33.76 14.62
N GLY A 14 -28.97 32.56 15.10
CA GLY A 14 -27.59 32.07 15.22
C GLY A 14 -26.94 31.82 13.86
N LYS A 15 -25.60 31.85 13.83
CA LYS A 15 -24.84 31.41 12.65
C LYS A 15 -24.63 29.89 12.73
N GLN A 16 -24.78 29.21 11.61
CA GLN A 16 -24.48 27.78 11.47
C GLN A 16 -23.36 27.57 10.46
N GLY A 17 -22.54 26.54 10.65
CA GLY A 17 -21.64 26.12 9.59
C GLY A 17 -22.38 25.44 8.43
N LYS A 18 -21.77 25.40 7.24
CA LYS A 18 -22.38 24.73 6.09
C LYS A 18 -22.21 23.21 6.22
N LEU A 19 -23.32 22.48 6.26
CA LEU A 19 -23.33 21.02 6.12
C LEU A 19 -22.91 20.55 4.71
N PHE A 20 -22.94 21.46 3.72
CA PHE A 20 -22.65 21.18 2.32
C PHE A 20 -21.59 22.15 1.77
N GLU A 21 -20.48 21.62 1.25
CA GLU A 21 -19.68 22.28 0.22
C GLU A 21 -20.22 21.87 -1.15
N LYS A 22 -20.50 22.84 -2.03
CA LYS A 22 -20.80 22.55 -3.43
C LYS A 22 -19.55 21.94 -4.06
N GLN A 23 -19.52 20.62 -4.22
CA GLN A 23 -18.47 19.90 -4.96
C GLN A 23 -17.07 20.51 -4.73
N GLY A 24 -16.60 20.49 -3.49
CA GLY A 24 -15.19 20.80 -3.24
C GLY A 24 -14.35 19.74 -3.95
N GLU A 25 -13.41 20.16 -4.79
CA GLU A 25 -12.40 19.22 -5.29
C GLU A 25 -11.64 18.65 -4.08
N SER A 26 -11.03 17.46 -4.21
CA SER A 26 -10.21 16.88 -3.13
C SER A 26 -9.15 17.86 -2.58
N THR A 27 -8.77 18.83 -3.40
CA THR A 27 -7.89 19.96 -3.09
C THR A 27 -8.44 20.86 -1.98
N ASP A 28 -9.72 21.22 -2.01
CA ASP A 28 -10.31 22.14 -1.03
C ASP A 28 -10.43 21.48 0.35
N LEU A 29 -10.80 20.20 0.36
CA LEU A 29 -10.79 19.34 1.56
C LEU A 29 -9.39 19.23 2.16
N ALA A 30 -8.36 19.07 1.33
CA ALA A 30 -6.97 18.94 1.77
C ALA A 30 -6.41 20.25 2.34
N LEU A 31 -6.81 21.40 1.78
CA LEU A 31 -6.33 22.71 2.21
C LEU A 31 -7.02 23.20 3.49
N MET A 32 -8.23 22.72 3.80
CA MET A 32 -9.03 23.15 4.95
C MET A 32 -9.30 24.68 5.01
N VAL A 33 -9.07 25.41 3.91
CA VAL A 33 -9.13 26.88 3.88
C VAL A 33 -10.56 27.40 3.74
N ASP A 34 -11.42 26.74 2.94
CA ASP A 34 -12.78 27.22 2.67
C ASP A 34 -13.79 26.72 3.74
N ALA A 35 -13.64 25.47 4.19
CA ALA A 35 -14.52 24.86 5.20
C ALA A 35 -14.54 25.61 6.54
N LEU A 36 -13.37 25.96 7.10
CA LEU A 36 -13.28 26.65 8.40
C LEU A 36 -13.74 28.11 8.34
N ALA A 37 -13.50 28.81 7.23
CA ALA A 37 -13.92 30.19 7.04
C ALA A 37 -15.45 30.32 6.80
N GLN A 38 -16.07 29.31 6.19
CA GLN A 38 -17.52 29.29 5.97
C GLN A 38 -18.31 28.88 7.22
N GLU A 39 -17.71 28.17 8.19
CA GLU A 39 -18.34 27.88 9.49
C GLU A 39 -18.74 29.17 10.23
N GLU A 40 -17.99 30.27 10.05
CA GLU A 40 -18.24 31.55 10.75
C GLU A 40 -19.25 32.50 10.08
N SER A 41 -19.83 32.18 8.90
CA SER A 41 -20.52 33.20 8.07
C SER A 41 -21.93 32.88 7.52
N SER A 42 -22.48 31.65 7.68
CA SER A 42 -23.81 31.33 7.12
C SER A 42 -24.99 31.54 8.10
N PRO A 43 -26.13 32.10 7.65
CA PRO A 43 -27.38 32.11 8.41
C PRO A 43 -27.91 30.69 8.66
N TRP A 44 -28.63 30.50 9.77
CA TRP A 44 -29.33 29.26 10.10
C TRP A 44 -30.39 28.88 9.05
N ASP A 45 -30.49 27.60 8.73
CA ASP A 45 -31.39 27.02 7.72
C ASP A 45 -31.49 25.51 7.95
N ALA A 46 -32.60 25.07 8.57
CA ALA A 46 -32.85 23.68 8.93
C ALA A 46 -33.01 22.76 7.71
N SER A 47 -33.36 23.29 6.54
CA SER A 47 -33.52 22.48 5.32
C SER A 47 -32.21 21.80 4.91
N ARG A 48 -31.06 22.35 5.32
CA ARG A 48 -29.74 21.74 5.09
C ARG A 48 -29.54 20.43 5.83
N ILE A 49 -30.12 20.29 7.03
CA ILE A 49 -30.07 19.03 7.80
C ILE A 49 -30.86 17.96 7.05
N ARG A 50 -32.06 18.30 6.61
CA ARG A 50 -32.90 17.41 5.81
C ARG A 50 -32.18 16.97 4.55
N ASP A 51 -31.64 17.93 3.78
CA ASP A 51 -30.98 17.64 2.51
C ASP A 51 -29.75 16.75 2.72
N ALA A 52 -28.94 16.99 3.76
CA ALA A 52 -27.82 16.12 4.13
C ALA A 52 -28.27 14.69 4.47
N LEU A 53 -29.34 14.52 5.25
CA LEU A 53 -29.89 13.20 5.59
C LEU A 53 -30.40 12.42 4.38
N ILE A 54 -31.02 13.12 3.42
CA ILE A 54 -31.49 12.52 2.17
C ILE A 54 -30.29 12.11 1.30
N ILE A 55 -29.28 12.97 1.17
CA ILE A 55 -28.15 12.75 0.26
C ILE A 55 -27.17 11.71 0.81
N GLU A 56 -26.78 11.83 2.07
CA GLU A 56 -25.66 11.07 2.65
C GLU A 56 -26.11 9.71 3.20
N ALA A 57 -27.30 9.67 3.79
CA ALA A 57 -27.85 8.47 4.42
C ALA A 57 -29.05 7.90 3.67
N GLY A 58 -29.63 8.60 2.68
CA GLY A 58 -30.82 8.11 1.99
C GLY A 58 -32.03 7.98 2.92
N VAL A 59 -32.18 8.88 3.89
CA VAL A 59 -33.38 8.96 4.75
C VAL A 59 -34.53 9.49 3.91
N ASP A 60 -35.76 9.00 4.13
CA ASP A 60 -36.91 9.49 3.38
C ASP A 60 -37.22 10.97 3.74
N PRO A 61 -37.77 11.76 2.79
CA PRO A 61 -37.95 13.19 3.00
C PRO A 61 -38.78 13.57 4.22
N ALA A 62 -39.80 12.79 4.57
CA ALA A 62 -40.69 13.10 5.69
C ALA A 62 -39.98 12.88 7.03
N THR A 63 -39.25 11.77 7.17
CA THR A 63 -38.42 11.49 8.35
C THR A 63 -37.27 12.49 8.46
N ALA A 64 -36.61 12.83 7.36
CA ALA A 64 -35.52 13.80 7.33
C ALA A 64 -35.99 15.20 7.75
N GLU A 65 -37.16 15.64 7.28
CA GLU A 65 -37.79 16.91 7.70
C GLU A 65 -38.12 16.89 9.20
N GLY A 66 -38.71 15.79 9.69
CA GLY A 66 -39.02 15.64 11.12
C GLY A 66 -37.78 15.70 12.02
N ILE A 67 -36.67 15.06 11.61
CA ILE A 67 -35.40 15.13 12.34
C ILE A 67 -34.82 16.55 12.31
N ALA A 68 -34.86 17.23 11.16
CA ALA A 68 -34.35 18.59 11.02
C ALA A 68 -35.07 19.57 11.96
N LEU A 69 -36.41 19.47 12.03
CA LEU A 69 -37.23 20.31 12.91
C LEU A 69 -36.95 20.05 14.40
N GLU A 70 -36.77 18.79 14.80
CA GLU A 70 -36.44 18.46 16.20
C GLU A 70 -35.07 18.97 16.62
N VAL A 71 -34.07 18.87 15.73
CA VAL A 71 -32.72 19.39 15.99
C VAL A 71 -32.74 20.92 16.07
N GLU A 72 -33.50 21.59 15.19
CA GLU A 72 -33.72 23.03 15.25
C GLU A 72 -34.38 23.45 16.58
N GLU A 73 -35.44 22.75 17.01
CA GLU A 73 -36.12 23.05 18.27
C GLU A 73 -35.18 22.91 19.48
N GLU A 74 -34.36 21.85 19.53
CA GLU A 74 -33.38 21.66 20.60
C GLU A 74 -32.32 22.77 20.62
N LEU A 75 -31.80 23.16 19.45
CA LEU A 75 -30.81 24.24 19.36
C LEU A 75 -31.39 25.59 19.82
N LEU A 76 -32.62 25.89 19.44
CA LEU A 76 -33.34 27.09 19.89
C LEU A 76 -33.55 27.08 21.41
N ARG A 77 -33.88 25.91 21.99
CA ARG A 77 -34.12 25.76 23.43
C ARG A 77 -32.90 26.11 24.28
N TYR A 78 -31.69 25.79 23.81
CA TYR A 78 -30.45 26.06 24.55
C TYR A 78 -29.82 27.43 24.26
N GLY A 79 -30.43 28.25 23.39
CA GLY A 79 -30.09 29.66 23.22
C GLY A 79 -28.65 29.93 22.74
N ARG A 80 -28.05 29.00 21.99
CA ARG A 80 -26.68 29.15 21.47
C ARG A 80 -26.71 29.96 20.16
N SER A 81 -25.93 31.03 20.11
CA SER A 81 -25.81 31.91 18.93
C SER A 81 -24.90 31.35 17.83
N HIS A 82 -24.16 30.28 18.12
CA HIS A 82 -23.23 29.66 17.18
C HIS A 82 -23.16 28.15 17.42
N VAL A 83 -23.30 27.38 16.34
CA VAL A 83 -23.26 25.91 16.35
C VAL A 83 -22.45 25.42 15.17
N THR A 84 -21.45 24.57 15.42
CA THR A 84 -20.63 23.97 14.37
C THR A 84 -21.38 22.84 13.67
N THR A 85 -20.97 22.54 12.44
CA THR A 85 -21.53 21.43 11.66
C THR A 85 -21.40 20.08 12.39
N THR A 86 -20.31 19.90 13.13
CA THR A 86 -20.04 18.69 13.93
C THR A 86 -21.10 18.50 15.00
N ILE A 87 -21.44 19.55 15.76
CA ILE A 87 -22.47 19.46 16.80
C ILE A 87 -23.84 19.15 16.19
N ILE A 88 -24.19 19.80 15.07
CA ILE A 88 -25.44 19.53 14.36
C ILE A 88 -25.50 18.06 13.93
N ARG A 89 -24.42 17.52 13.35
CA ARG A 89 -24.34 16.11 12.93
C ARG A 89 -24.53 15.15 14.09
N GLU A 90 -23.91 15.42 15.25
CA GLU A 90 -24.08 14.55 16.42
C GLU A 90 -25.50 14.59 16.98
N MET A 91 -26.16 15.76 16.97
CA MET A 91 -27.58 15.85 17.35
C MET A 91 -28.47 15.04 16.40
N VAL A 92 -28.21 15.11 15.10
CA VAL A 92 -28.90 14.30 14.08
C VAL A 92 -28.64 12.80 14.30
N ASN A 93 -27.41 12.40 14.59
CA ASN A 93 -27.04 11.02 14.91
C ASN A 93 -27.86 10.48 16.10
N VAL A 94 -28.01 11.29 17.15
CA VAL A 94 -28.87 10.95 18.30
C VAL A 94 -30.31 10.72 17.86
N LYS A 95 -30.85 11.55 16.96
CA LYS A 95 -32.22 11.40 16.43
C LYS A 95 -32.40 10.14 15.57
N LEU A 96 -31.40 9.80 14.75
CA LEU A 96 -31.37 8.56 13.96
C LEU A 96 -31.33 7.33 14.88
N PHE A 97 -30.49 7.38 15.92
CA PHE A 97 -30.39 6.33 16.94
C PHE A 97 -31.71 6.13 17.69
N GLN A 98 -32.34 7.20 18.17
CA GLN A 98 -33.63 7.16 18.88
C GLN A 98 -34.75 6.52 18.04
N ARG A 99 -34.64 6.58 16.72
CA ARG A 99 -35.60 6.01 15.76
C ARG A 99 -35.27 4.58 15.32
N GLY A 100 -34.17 4.00 15.81
CA GLY A 100 -33.71 2.68 15.38
C GLY A 100 -33.20 2.63 13.94
N LEU A 101 -32.78 3.76 13.37
CA LEU A 101 -32.29 3.86 11.98
C LEU A 101 -30.79 3.59 11.91
N GLU A 102 -30.34 2.43 12.40
CA GLU A 102 -28.91 2.12 12.58
C GLU A 102 -28.09 2.17 11.29
N ALA A 103 -28.64 1.68 10.17
CA ALA A 103 -27.97 1.76 8.87
C ALA A 103 -27.76 3.22 8.42
N LYS A 104 -28.77 4.07 8.64
CA LYS A 104 -28.73 5.50 8.29
C LYS A 104 -27.78 6.27 9.19
N LEU A 105 -27.71 5.89 10.46
CA LEU A 105 -26.73 6.40 11.42
C LEU A 105 -25.31 6.09 10.94
N ALA A 106 -25.01 4.82 10.63
CA ALA A 106 -23.70 4.43 10.11
C ALA A 106 -23.33 5.18 8.81
N ASP A 107 -24.32 5.50 7.98
CA ASP A 107 -24.10 6.26 6.76
C ASP A 107 -23.82 7.75 6.99
N HIS A 108 -24.44 8.35 8.00
CA HIS A 108 -24.35 9.78 8.33
C HIS A 108 -23.20 10.11 9.31
N SER A 109 -22.75 9.12 10.09
CA SER A 109 -21.68 9.29 11.08
C SER A 109 -20.34 9.62 10.42
N ARG A 110 -19.56 10.46 11.10
CA ARG A 110 -18.21 10.82 10.68
C ARG A 110 -17.24 9.71 11.08
N ILE A 111 -16.36 9.34 10.15
CA ILE A 111 -15.15 8.55 10.43
C ILE A 111 -14.08 9.50 10.94
N GLY A 112 -13.50 9.22 12.10
CA GLY A 112 -12.54 10.13 12.72
C GLY A 112 -11.88 9.57 13.98
N LEU A 113 -10.80 10.23 14.40
CA LEU A 113 -10.04 9.84 15.58
C LEU A 113 -10.35 10.76 16.76
N PRO A 114 -10.67 10.21 17.95
CA PRO A 114 -10.66 10.99 19.17
C PRO A 114 -9.30 11.66 19.37
N VAL A 115 -9.31 12.93 19.81
CA VAL A 115 -8.07 13.71 20.02
C VAL A 115 -7.09 12.97 20.93
N HIS A 116 -7.59 12.38 22.01
CA HIS A 116 -6.78 11.60 22.94
C HIS A 116 -6.07 10.41 22.26
N ASP A 117 -6.75 9.71 21.36
CA ASP A 117 -6.16 8.55 20.67
C ASP A 117 -5.12 8.99 19.64
N LEU A 118 -5.39 10.09 18.94
CA LEU A 118 -4.43 10.72 18.04
C LEU A 118 -3.17 11.18 18.78
N GLU A 119 -3.31 11.86 19.93
CA GLU A 119 -2.19 12.25 20.79
C GLU A 119 -1.39 11.03 21.28
N LYS A 120 -2.08 9.95 21.66
CA LYS A 120 -1.43 8.70 22.04
C LYS A 120 -0.65 8.09 20.88
N MET A 121 -1.20 8.09 19.66
CA MET A 121 -0.52 7.59 18.46
C MET A 121 0.72 8.43 18.10
N MET A 122 0.70 9.74 18.36
CA MET A 122 1.86 10.60 18.15
C MET A 122 2.99 10.36 19.15
N LEU A 123 2.66 9.97 20.39
CA LEU A 123 3.61 9.87 21.50
C LEU A 123 4.07 8.43 21.78
N THR A 124 3.35 7.42 21.29
CA THR A 124 3.60 6.02 21.62
C THR A 124 3.73 5.14 20.39
N LYS A 125 4.78 4.30 20.37
CA LYS A 125 5.04 3.36 19.28
C LYS A 125 4.00 2.24 19.23
N ASN A 126 3.37 2.09 18.06
CA ASN A 126 2.56 0.91 17.71
C ASN A 126 3.44 -0.36 17.63
N LYS A 127 2.92 -1.49 18.12
CA LYS A 127 3.62 -2.79 18.19
C LYS A 127 3.04 -3.86 17.26
N GLU A 128 2.02 -3.54 16.46
CA GLU A 128 1.38 -4.49 15.55
C GLU A 128 2.35 -4.94 14.44
N ASN A 129 3.08 -3.99 13.84
CA ASN A 129 4.04 -4.27 12.78
C ASN A 129 5.49 -4.05 13.25
N SER A 130 6.26 -5.13 13.37
CA SER A 130 7.67 -5.10 13.82
C SER A 130 8.61 -4.34 12.88
N ASN A 131 8.22 -4.19 11.60
CA ASN A 131 9.02 -3.50 10.59
C ASN A 131 8.83 -1.97 10.67
N THR A 132 7.90 -1.46 11.49
CA THR A 132 7.71 -0.01 11.67
C THR A 132 8.69 0.53 12.72
N SER A 133 9.33 1.66 12.37
CA SER A 133 9.96 2.54 13.37
C SER A 133 8.96 3.61 13.79
N HIS A 134 9.19 4.32 14.91
CA HIS A 134 8.33 5.42 15.33
C HIS A 134 8.90 6.74 14.80
N ASN A 135 8.34 7.21 13.70
CA ASN A 135 8.74 8.41 12.96
C ASN A 135 7.50 9.10 12.33
N PRO A 136 7.61 10.34 11.82
CA PRO A 136 6.45 11.05 11.23
C PRO A 136 5.69 10.27 10.15
N GLU A 137 6.38 9.58 9.24
CA GLU A 137 5.74 8.78 8.19
C GLU A 137 5.00 7.56 8.75
N SER A 138 5.56 6.89 9.76
CA SER A 138 4.88 5.78 10.43
C SER A 138 3.62 6.22 11.21
N ILE A 139 3.64 7.44 11.75
CA ILE A 139 2.50 8.04 12.46
C ILE A 139 1.41 8.39 11.43
N ASN A 140 1.79 9.06 10.33
CA ASN A 140 0.89 9.35 9.21
C ASN A 140 0.24 8.08 8.66
N LEU A 141 1.04 7.03 8.46
CA LEU A 141 0.52 5.73 8.03
C LEU A 141 -0.46 5.15 9.06
N SER A 142 -0.12 5.16 10.34
CA SER A 142 -1.00 4.60 11.39
C SER A 142 -2.34 5.34 11.47
N ILE A 143 -2.32 6.67 11.34
CA ILE A 143 -3.53 7.52 11.30
C ILE A 143 -4.38 7.15 10.09
N ALA A 144 -3.78 7.11 8.90
CA ALA A 144 -4.47 6.77 7.66
C ALA A 144 -5.06 5.36 7.71
N GLU A 145 -4.30 4.37 8.21
CA GLU A 145 -4.77 3.00 8.35
C GLU A 145 -5.97 2.89 9.29
N MET A 146 -6.00 3.64 10.40
CA MET A 146 -7.13 3.58 11.33
C MET A 146 -8.42 4.10 10.68
N VAL A 147 -8.33 5.23 9.98
CA VAL A 147 -9.45 5.81 9.21
C VAL A 147 -9.92 4.84 8.12
N LEU A 148 -9.00 4.24 7.38
CA LEU A 148 -9.33 3.27 6.32
C LEU A 148 -9.91 1.97 6.89
N LYS A 149 -9.45 1.51 8.05
CA LYS A 149 -10.02 0.32 8.74
C LYS A 149 -11.47 0.57 9.14
N GLU A 150 -11.75 1.71 9.75
CA GLU A 150 -13.10 2.08 10.15
C GLU A 150 -14.03 2.20 8.94
N TYR A 151 -13.57 2.86 7.87
CA TYR A 151 -14.28 2.90 6.59
C TYR A 151 -14.57 1.50 6.04
N ALA A 152 -13.57 0.62 6.01
CA ALA A 152 -13.70 -0.72 5.48
C ALA A 152 -14.75 -1.55 6.24
N LEU A 153 -14.69 -1.53 7.58
CA LEU A 153 -15.63 -2.27 8.44
C LEU A 153 -17.05 -1.71 8.40
N THR A 154 -17.19 -0.42 8.09
CA THR A 154 -18.50 0.24 8.05
C THR A 154 -19.15 0.15 6.67
N LYS A 155 -18.36 0.27 5.59
CA LYS A 155 -18.87 0.50 4.23
C LYS A 155 -18.49 -0.55 3.20
N VAL A 156 -17.37 -1.22 3.37
CA VAL A 156 -16.85 -2.17 2.37
C VAL A 156 -17.30 -3.59 2.68
N PHE A 157 -17.20 -4.01 3.94
CA PHE A 157 -17.57 -5.34 4.38
C PHE A 157 -19.01 -5.38 4.90
N THR A 158 -19.64 -6.53 4.77
CA THR A 158 -20.94 -6.79 5.41
C THR A 158 -20.79 -6.84 6.92
N LYS A 159 -21.87 -6.53 7.64
CA LYS A 159 -21.85 -6.44 9.10
C LYS A 159 -21.36 -7.73 9.78
N ASP A 160 -21.76 -8.90 9.27
CA ASP A 160 -21.35 -10.19 9.80
C ASP A 160 -19.83 -10.42 9.68
N VAL A 161 -19.23 -10.02 8.56
CA VAL A 161 -17.78 -10.09 8.34
C VAL A 161 -17.05 -9.10 9.26
N ALA A 162 -17.54 -7.87 9.38
CA ALA A 162 -16.97 -6.87 10.28
C ALA A 162 -17.04 -7.31 11.74
N ASP A 163 -18.19 -7.83 12.19
CA ASP A 163 -18.38 -8.32 13.55
C ASP A 163 -17.47 -9.53 13.84
N ALA A 164 -17.30 -10.45 12.88
CA ALA A 164 -16.40 -11.59 13.01
C ALA A 164 -14.93 -11.15 13.14
N HIS A 165 -14.51 -10.12 12.39
CA HIS A 165 -13.17 -9.54 12.53
C HIS A 165 -12.98 -8.91 13.91
N LEU A 166 -13.93 -8.09 14.36
CA LEU A 166 -13.87 -7.38 15.64
C LEU A 166 -13.89 -8.33 16.85
N LYS A 167 -14.56 -9.48 16.74
CA LYS A 167 -14.57 -10.54 17.77
C LYS A 167 -13.30 -11.40 17.74
N GLY A 168 -12.51 -11.34 16.67
CA GLY A 168 -11.35 -12.19 16.46
C GLY A 168 -11.68 -13.59 15.94
N ASP A 169 -12.90 -13.81 15.43
CA ASP A 169 -13.28 -15.07 14.79
C ASP A 169 -12.55 -15.24 13.44
N ILE A 170 -12.28 -14.12 12.76
CA ILE A 170 -11.46 -14.03 11.55
C ILE A 170 -10.49 -12.84 11.62
N HIS A 171 -9.48 -12.84 10.77
CA HIS A 171 -8.58 -11.70 10.60
C HIS A 171 -8.59 -11.21 9.15
N LEU A 172 -9.01 -9.97 8.93
CA LEU A 172 -8.93 -9.30 7.63
C LEU A 172 -7.54 -8.68 7.51
N HIS A 173 -6.69 -9.28 6.69
CA HIS A 173 -5.34 -8.79 6.43
C HIS A 173 -5.36 -7.43 5.73
N ASP A 174 -4.41 -6.56 6.10
CA ASP A 174 -4.16 -5.26 5.47
C ASP A 174 -5.39 -4.37 5.35
N LEU A 175 -6.30 -4.45 6.33
CA LEU A 175 -7.56 -3.70 6.35
C LEU A 175 -7.35 -2.18 6.30
N GLY A 176 -6.20 -1.68 6.78
CA GLY A 176 -5.80 -0.27 6.65
C GLY A 176 -5.38 0.15 5.23
N MET A 177 -5.44 -0.78 4.28
CA MET A 177 -5.05 -0.63 2.88
C MET A 177 -6.16 -1.13 1.95
N VAL A 178 -7.42 -1.05 2.39
CA VAL A 178 -8.60 -1.59 1.66
C VAL A 178 -8.72 -1.13 0.21
N ASN A 179 -8.09 0.01 -0.15
CA ASN A 179 -8.08 0.56 -1.49
C ASN A 179 -6.93 0.04 -2.39
N ARG A 180 -6.22 -1.00 -1.97
CA ARG A 180 -5.05 -1.56 -2.67
C ARG A 180 -5.18 -3.08 -2.84
N PRO A 181 -4.67 -3.65 -3.94
CA PRO A 181 -4.44 -5.09 -4.01
C PRO A 181 -3.36 -5.51 -2.99
N TYR A 182 -3.31 -6.81 -2.68
CA TYR A 182 -2.37 -7.35 -1.70
C TYR A 182 -0.92 -7.30 -2.20
N CYS A 183 -0.47 -8.28 -2.97
CA CYS A 183 0.92 -8.36 -3.45
C CYS A 183 0.97 -8.35 -4.99
N SER A 184 2.18 -8.31 -5.53
CA SER A 184 2.39 -8.48 -6.96
C SER A 184 3.80 -8.95 -7.31
N GLY A 185 3.90 -9.79 -8.34
CA GLY A 185 5.13 -10.25 -8.98
C GLY A 185 5.35 -9.53 -10.30
N GLN A 186 6.62 -9.24 -10.58
CA GLN A 186 7.04 -8.40 -11.68
C GLN A 186 8.09 -9.10 -12.52
N SER A 187 7.93 -9.03 -13.84
CA SER A 187 8.98 -9.44 -14.76
C SER A 187 9.97 -8.30 -14.99
N VAL A 188 11.27 -8.59 -14.83
CA VAL A 188 12.34 -7.65 -15.19
C VAL A 188 12.32 -7.34 -16.71
N ALA A 189 11.74 -8.21 -17.54
CA ALA A 189 11.64 -8.02 -18.99
C ALA A 189 11.01 -6.68 -19.37
N TYR A 190 9.94 -6.26 -18.65
CA TYR A 190 9.25 -5.01 -18.95
C TYR A 190 10.19 -3.81 -18.81
N VAL A 191 10.86 -3.72 -17.67
CA VAL A 191 11.79 -2.62 -17.35
C VAL A 191 13.03 -2.67 -18.25
N ALA A 192 13.54 -3.86 -18.54
CA ALA A 192 14.66 -4.05 -19.46
C ALA A 192 14.31 -3.62 -20.89
N ARG A 193 13.09 -3.91 -21.38
CA ARG A 193 12.66 -3.65 -22.75
C ARG A 193 12.23 -2.20 -22.99
N TYR A 194 11.56 -1.59 -22.02
CA TYR A 194 10.87 -0.32 -22.18
C TYR A 194 11.43 0.83 -21.31
N GLY A 195 12.30 0.53 -20.34
CA GLY A 195 12.77 1.51 -19.38
C GLY A 195 11.67 1.89 -18.38
N LEU A 196 11.60 3.16 -17.99
CA LEU A 196 10.59 3.66 -17.05
C LEU A 196 9.72 4.73 -17.69
N ASN A 197 8.42 4.44 -17.77
CA ASN A 197 7.39 5.41 -18.09
C ASN A 197 6.26 5.24 -17.08
N ILE A 198 6.34 5.98 -15.98
CA ILE A 198 5.45 5.83 -14.82
C ILE A 198 4.51 7.04 -14.80
N PRO A 199 3.18 6.86 -14.83
CA PRO A 199 2.22 7.97 -14.94
C PRO A 199 2.37 9.07 -13.87
N SER A 200 2.80 8.70 -12.65
CA SER A 200 2.99 9.63 -11.53
C SER A 200 4.34 10.36 -11.55
N ILE A 201 5.19 10.15 -12.57
CA ILE A 201 6.52 10.74 -12.68
C ILE A 201 6.65 11.44 -14.03
N THR A 202 7.05 12.71 -14.01
CA THR A 202 7.10 13.55 -15.23
C THR A 202 8.22 13.18 -16.20
N SER A 203 9.30 12.59 -15.70
CA SER A 203 10.44 12.16 -16.51
C SER A 203 10.29 10.70 -16.97
N VAL A 204 10.73 10.43 -18.20
CA VAL A 204 10.73 9.09 -18.81
C VAL A 204 12.18 8.64 -19.03
N SER A 205 12.51 7.43 -18.62
CA SER A 205 13.85 6.84 -18.77
C SER A 205 13.85 5.79 -19.88
N ASN A 206 14.75 5.95 -20.87
CA ASN A 206 14.96 4.93 -21.90
C ASN A 206 15.54 3.63 -21.30
N PRO A 207 15.39 2.48 -21.98
CA PRO A 207 15.96 1.20 -21.54
C PRO A 207 17.43 1.25 -21.14
N ALA A 208 17.77 0.54 -20.06
CA ALA A 208 19.10 0.52 -19.48
C ALA A 208 20.14 -0.08 -20.44
N LYS A 209 21.31 0.56 -20.54
CA LYS A 209 22.48 0.05 -21.32
C LYS A 209 23.54 -0.65 -20.46
N HIS A 210 23.46 -0.48 -19.14
CA HIS A 210 24.37 -1.06 -18.16
C HIS A 210 23.57 -1.68 -17.02
N ALA A 211 24.16 -2.68 -16.35
CA ALA A 211 23.49 -3.48 -15.32
C ALA A 211 23.08 -2.64 -14.09
N ASP A 212 23.93 -1.71 -13.67
CA ASP A 212 23.67 -0.75 -12.59
C ASP A 212 22.47 0.15 -12.91
N VAL A 213 22.30 0.56 -14.17
CA VAL A 213 21.13 1.33 -14.62
C VAL A 213 19.87 0.46 -14.65
N LEU A 214 19.97 -0.81 -15.05
CA LEU A 214 18.85 -1.75 -14.98
C LEU A 214 18.39 -1.94 -13.53
N LEU A 215 19.34 -2.14 -12.62
CA LEU A 215 19.09 -2.19 -11.18
C LEU A 215 18.41 -0.90 -10.70
N ALA A 216 18.93 0.27 -11.07
CA ALA A 216 18.32 1.55 -10.71
C ALA A 216 16.86 1.64 -11.18
N HIS A 217 16.55 1.15 -12.38
CA HIS A 217 15.17 1.15 -12.87
C HIS A 217 14.26 0.22 -12.06
N ILE A 218 14.71 -1.01 -11.78
CA ILE A 218 13.98 -1.97 -10.95
C ILE A 218 13.69 -1.38 -9.57
N LEU A 219 14.68 -0.76 -8.94
CA LEU A 219 14.51 -0.10 -7.63
C LEU A 219 13.47 1.03 -7.69
N LYS A 220 13.44 1.81 -8.78
CA LYS A 220 12.52 2.96 -8.87
C LYS A 220 11.09 2.50 -9.17
N MET A 221 10.94 1.48 -10.01
CA MET A 221 9.66 0.81 -10.24
C MET A 221 9.14 0.18 -8.93
N THR A 222 10.02 -0.49 -8.17
CA THR A 222 9.68 -1.06 -6.86
C THR A 222 9.16 0.00 -5.89
N SER A 223 9.83 1.14 -5.79
CA SER A 223 9.40 2.25 -4.93
C SER A 223 8.00 2.75 -5.26
N VAL A 224 7.66 2.81 -6.55
CA VAL A 224 6.31 3.19 -6.99
C VAL A 224 5.29 2.09 -6.69
N LEU A 225 5.61 0.83 -6.98
CA LEU A 225 4.71 -0.30 -6.72
C LEU A 225 4.41 -0.48 -5.23
N GLN A 226 5.38 -0.23 -4.34
CA GLN A 226 5.19 -0.28 -2.88
C GLN A 226 4.08 0.68 -2.40
N ASN A 227 3.82 1.77 -3.12
CA ASN A 227 2.74 2.70 -2.80
C ASN A 227 1.36 2.25 -3.32
N HIS A 228 1.31 1.27 -4.22
CA HIS A 228 0.08 0.79 -4.86
C HIS A 228 -0.38 -0.58 -4.35
N PHE A 229 0.50 -1.34 -3.70
CA PHE A 229 0.21 -2.66 -3.12
C PHE A 229 0.35 -2.65 -1.60
N ALA A 230 -0.42 -3.50 -0.93
CA ALA A 230 -0.43 -3.63 0.53
C ALA A 230 0.69 -4.55 1.07
N GLY A 231 1.11 -5.53 0.29
CA GLY A 231 2.08 -6.57 0.61
C GLY A 231 3.36 -6.49 -0.22
N ALA A 232 3.94 -7.65 -0.50
CA ALA A 232 5.26 -7.76 -1.12
C ALA A 232 5.26 -7.45 -2.61
N ILE A 233 6.40 -6.92 -3.09
CA ILE A 233 6.73 -6.77 -4.51
C ILE A 233 7.83 -7.77 -4.87
N GLY A 234 7.48 -8.79 -5.66
CA GLY A 234 8.42 -9.81 -6.14
C GLY A 234 9.00 -9.48 -7.51
N TRP A 235 10.26 -9.80 -7.76
CA TRP A 235 10.87 -9.74 -9.10
C TRP A 235 11.31 -11.13 -9.55
N ASP A 236 10.92 -11.52 -10.76
CA ASP A 236 11.24 -12.83 -11.30
C ASP A 236 12.60 -12.91 -12.00
N ALA A 237 13.20 -14.10 -11.93
CA ALA A 237 14.40 -14.52 -12.67
C ALA A 237 15.50 -13.45 -12.71
N VAL A 238 15.75 -12.79 -11.57
CA VAL A 238 16.60 -11.60 -11.51
C VAL A 238 18.00 -11.89 -12.02
N ASN A 239 18.61 -13.00 -11.60
CA ASN A 239 19.96 -13.33 -12.05
C ASN A 239 20.04 -13.58 -13.57
N MET A 240 18.98 -14.12 -14.16
CA MET A 240 18.89 -14.41 -15.59
C MET A 240 18.70 -13.15 -16.43
N TYR A 241 17.79 -12.25 -16.02
CA TYR A 241 17.55 -11.00 -16.74
C TYR A 241 18.75 -10.05 -16.70
N PHE A 242 19.60 -10.14 -15.67
CA PHE A 242 20.85 -9.40 -15.62
C PHE A 242 21.96 -10.02 -16.46
N ALA A 243 21.98 -11.35 -16.64
CA ALA A 243 23.07 -12.07 -17.29
C ALA A 243 23.53 -11.50 -18.65
N PRO A 244 22.64 -11.03 -19.56
CA PRO A 244 23.06 -10.39 -20.82
C PRO A 244 23.89 -9.12 -20.68
N TYR A 245 23.84 -8.46 -19.51
CA TYR A 245 24.59 -7.24 -19.21
C TYR A 245 25.98 -7.52 -18.60
N LEU A 246 26.25 -8.77 -18.20
CA LEU A 246 27.42 -9.18 -17.42
C LEU A 246 28.46 -9.95 -18.23
N VAL A 247 28.26 -10.07 -19.55
CA VAL A 247 29.18 -10.80 -20.43
C VAL A 247 30.60 -10.24 -20.33
N GLY A 248 31.55 -11.12 -20.03
CA GLY A 248 32.97 -10.78 -19.89
C GLY A 248 33.34 -10.08 -18.59
N TRP A 249 32.43 -9.95 -17.63
CA TRP A 249 32.74 -9.41 -16.30
C TRP A 249 33.55 -10.40 -15.45
N THR A 250 34.43 -9.86 -14.60
CA THR A 250 35.12 -10.64 -13.56
C THR A 250 34.17 -10.95 -12.40
N TYR A 251 34.55 -11.92 -11.55
CA TYR A 251 33.77 -12.23 -10.35
C TYR A 251 33.61 -11.02 -9.41
N ASP A 252 34.67 -10.21 -9.24
CA ASP A 252 34.62 -9.02 -8.40
C ASP A 252 33.59 -7.99 -8.90
N GLN A 253 33.42 -7.87 -10.23
CA GLN A 253 32.39 -7.00 -10.81
C GLN A 253 30.98 -7.54 -10.54
N HIS A 254 30.78 -8.87 -10.63
CA HIS A 254 29.51 -9.49 -10.25
C HIS A 254 29.21 -9.26 -8.76
N LYS A 255 30.20 -9.46 -7.88
CA LYS A 255 30.07 -9.25 -6.43
C LYS A 255 29.77 -7.79 -6.10
N GLN A 256 30.37 -6.84 -6.80
CA GLN A 256 30.08 -5.42 -6.60
C GLN A 256 28.64 -5.04 -6.99
N LEU A 257 28.13 -5.57 -8.11
CA LEU A 257 26.75 -5.35 -8.51
C LEU A 257 25.76 -6.05 -7.57
N ALA A 258 26.07 -7.27 -7.13
CA ALA A 258 25.28 -7.99 -6.14
C ALA A 258 25.20 -7.21 -4.81
N GLN A 259 26.31 -6.63 -4.37
CA GLN A 259 26.37 -5.74 -3.22
C GLN A 259 25.48 -4.51 -3.40
N GLN A 260 25.59 -3.84 -4.55
CA GLN A 260 24.74 -2.68 -4.85
C GLN A 260 23.25 -3.07 -4.81
N LEU A 261 22.88 -4.21 -5.42
CA LEU A 261 21.50 -4.70 -5.44
C LEU A 261 20.97 -4.90 -4.01
N ILE A 262 21.66 -5.70 -3.21
CA ILE A 262 21.21 -6.03 -1.85
C ILE A 262 21.16 -4.77 -0.98
N PHE A 263 22.16 -3.90 -1.05
CA PHE A 263 22.22 -2.70 -0.22
C PHE A 263 21.10 -1.72 -0.59
N GLU A 264 20.89 -1.45 -1.87
CA GLU A 264 19.86 -0.52 -2.33
C GLU A 264 18.44 -0.99 -1.95
N PHE A 265 18.14 -2.28 -2.11
CA PHE A 265 16.85 -2.82 -1.70
C PHE A 265 16.62 -2.75 -0.18
N ASN A 266 17.65 -3.00 0.65
CA ASN A 266 17.53 -2.85 2.10
C ASN A 266 17.39 -1.40 2.56
N GLN A 267 17.83 -0.44 1.74
CA GLN A 267 17.69 0.99 2.02
C GLN A 267 16.50 1.63 1.31
N LEU A 268 15.64 0.82 0.69
CA LEU A 268 14.38 1.27 0.07
C LEU A 268 13.31 1.55 1.14
N ALA A 269 13.66 2.39 2.12
CA ALA A 269 12.88 2.71 3.31
C ALA A 269 12.28 4.11 3.29
N GLY A 270 12.55 4.90 2.25
CA GLY A 270 12.02 6.27 2.10
C GLY A 270 10.55 6.34 1.69
N GLY A 271 9.89 5.21 1.43
CA GLY A 271 8.49 5.14 1.01
C GLY A 271 7.51 4.93 2.18
N ARG A 272 6.35 4.35 1.86
CA ARG A 272 5.24 3.98 2.76
C ARG A 272 5.66 3.75 4.23
N GLY A 273 5.26 4.67 5.11
CA GLY A 273 5.43 4.53 6.56
C GLY A 273 6.87 4.57 7.06
N GLY A 274 7.83 4.93 6.21
CA GLY A 274 9.27 4.89 6.54
C GLY A 274 9.81 3.47 6.76
N GLN A 275 9.20 2.47 6.12
CA GLN A 275 9.59 1.06 6.22
C GLN A 275 10.35 0.59 4.98
N VAL A 276 11.34 -0.28 5.18
CA VAL A 276 11.99 -0.98 4.07
C VAL A 276 10.94 -1.71 3.25
N ALA A 277 10.98 -1.54 1.93
CA ALA A 277 10.10 -2.24 1.01
C ALA A 277 10.18 -3.76 1.22
N PHE A 278 9.02 -4.40 1.36
CA PHE A 278 8.94 -5.84 1.40
C PHE A 278 9.14 -6.38 -0.01
N THR A 279 10.34 -6.86 -0.31
CA THR A 279 10.71 -7.32 -1.65
C THR A 279 11.23 -8.74 -1.65
N ASP A 280 10.91 -9.44 -2.73
CA ASP A 280 11.36 -10.81 -2.99
C ASP A 280 12.06 -10.84 -4.36
N ILE A 281 13.12 -11.63 -4.50
CA ILE A 281 13.75 -11.91 -5.79
C ILE A 281 13.78 -13.42 -6.03
N ASN A 282 13.22 -13.84 -7.16
CA ASN A 282 13.23 -15.23 -7.59
C ASN A 282 14.52 -15.50 -8.37
N LEU A 283 15.21 -16.57 -7.98
CA LEU A 283 16.55 -16.90 -8.38
C LEU A 283 16.64 -18.36 -8.81
N TYR A 284 17.32 -18.62 -9.93
CA TYR A 284 17.44 -19.95 -10.51
C TYR A 284 18.91 -20.32 -10.70
N TYR A 285 19.32 -21.52 -10.27
CA TYR A 285 20.70 -21.98 -10.48
C TYR A 285 20.96 -22.34 -11.94
N GLU A 286 20.07 -23.12 -12.53
CA GLU A 286 20.02 -23.43 -13.96
C GLU A 286 18.97 -22.57 -14.68
N ILE A 287 19.10 -22.40 -15.99
CA ILE A 287 18.03 -21.79 -16.80
C ILE A 287 16.84 -22.78 -16.89
N PRO A 288 15.68 -22.49 -16.27
CA PRO A 288 14.55 -23.41 -16.25
C PRO A 288 13.91 -23.50 -17.63
N ASN A 289 13.20 -24.61 -17.89
CA ASN A 289 12.66 -24.94 -19.22
C ASN A 289 11.86 -23.79 -19.87
N HIS A 290 11.01 -23.10 -19.10
CA HIS A 290 10.15 -22.03 -19.61
C HIS A 290 10.93 -20.77 -20.02
N PHE A 291 12.22 -20.66 -19.67
CA PHE A 291 13.08 -19.55 -20.09
C PHE A 291 14.17 -19.94 -21.10
N ARG A 292 14.45 -21.24 -21.30
CA ARG A 292 15.60 -21.68 -22.13
C ARG A 292 15.58 -21.11 -23.53
N ASP A 293 14.43 -21.19 -24.20
CA ASP A 293 14.27 -20.77 -25.59
C ASP A 293 13.79 -19.32 -25.73
N VAL A 294 13.62 -18.60 -24.62
CA VAL A 294 13.14 -17.21 -24.62
C VAL A 294 14.25 -16.29 -25.13
N PRO A 295 13.99 -15.43 -26.13
CA PRO A 295 14.97 -14.45 -26.61
C PRO A 295 15.43 -13.51 -25.50
N ALA A 296 16.75 -13.43 -25.31
CA ALA A 296 17.33 -12.62 -24.26
C ALA A 296 17.25 -11.12 -24.58
N ILE A 297 16.79 -10.34 -23.61
CA ILE A 297 16.78 -8.88 -23.66
C ILE A 297 18.09 -8.38 -23.05
N GLY A 298 18.83 -7.58 -23.79
CA GLY A 298 20.08 -7.00 -23.36
C GLY A 298 20.10 -5.47 -23.41
N PRO A 299 21.30 -4.88 -23.31
CA PRO A 299 21.53 -3.44 -23.27
C PRO A 299 20.72 -2.63 -24.28
N GLY A 300 20.08 -1.57 -23.80
CA GLY A 300 19.25 -0.66 -24.58
C GLY A 300 17.88 -1.23 -24.96
N GLY A 301 17.42 -2.28 -24.26
CA GLY A 301 16.12 -2.90 -24.50
C GLY A 301 16.02 -3.61 -25.83
N LYS A 302 17.15 -4.11 -26.33
CA LYS A 302 17.22 -4.85 -27.60
C LYS A 302 17.38 -6.34 -27.33
N PHE A 303 16.78 -7.16 -28.17
CA PHE A 303 17.11 -8.58 -28.19
C PHE A 303 18.57 -8.77 -28.60
N THR A 304 19.27 -9.68 -27.94
CA THR A 304 20.70 -9.90 -28.17
C THR A 304 20.97 -10.81 -29.38
N GLY A 305 19.94 -11.44 -29.93
CA GLY A 305 20.05 -12.49 -30.95
C GLY A 305 20.37 -13.87 -30.37
N LYS A 306 20.43 -13.98 -29.03
CA LYS A 306 20.61 -15.22 -28.27
C LYS A 306 19.39 -15.48 -27.38
N THR A 307 19.32 -16.66 -26.81
CA THR A 307 18.32 -17.06 -25.80
C THR A 307 18.88 -16.90 -24.39
N TYR A 308 18.05 -16.97 -23.34
CA TYR A 308 18.56 -16.98 -21.96
C TYR A 308 19.40 -18.21 -21.64
N ALA A 309 19.22 -19.35 -22.33
CA ALA A 309 20.10 -20.52 -22.19
C ALA A 309 21.56 -20.21 -22.53
N ASP A 310 21.81 -19.27 -23.46
CA ASP A 310 23.16 -18.88 -23.87
C ASP A 310 23.91 -18.03 -22.82
N TYR A 311 23.23 -17.62 -21.74
CA TYR A 311 23.78 -16.80 -20.65
C TYR A 311 23.82 -17.53 -19.30
N ASP A 312 23.75 -18.86 -19.32
CA ASP A 312 23.77 -19.71 -18.13
C ASP A 312 24.99 -19.44 -17.23
N ALA A 313 26.18 -19.27 -17.84
CA ALA A 313 27.42 -19.03 -17.10
C ALA A 313 27.40 -17.69 -16.34
N GLU A 314 27.01 -16.59 -17.00
CA GLU A 314 26.87 -15.28 -16.37
C GLU A 314 25.77 -15.27 -15.29
N SER A 315 24.66 -15.97 -15.54
CA SER A 315 23.55 -16.11 -14.59
C SER A 315 23.98 -16.80 -13.29
N LYS A 316 24.74 -17.90 -13.39
CA LYS A 316 25.29 -18.64 -12.24
C LYS A 316 26.34 -17.86 -11.49
N LEU A 317 27.24 -17.16 -12.19
CA LEU A 317 28.25 -16.31 -11.55
C LEU A 317 27.58 -15.20 -10.74
N PHE A 318 26.54 -14.57 -11.28
CA PHE A 318 25.81 -13.53 -10.58
C PHE A 318 25.03 -14.09 -9.38
N LEU A 319 24.41 -15.26 -9.53
CA LEU A 319 23.73 -15.94 -8.43
C LEU A 319 24.69 -16.26 -7.27
N LYS A 320 25.86 -16.82 -7.57
CA LYS A 320 26.88 -17.09 -6.56
C LYS A 320 27.30 -15.83 -5.84
N ALA A 321 27.51 -14.73 -6.59
CA ALA A 321 27.87 -13.44 -6.04
C ALA A 321 26.80 -12.87 -5.10
N LEU A 322 25.51 -13.03 -5.43
CA LEU A 322 24.40 -12.66 -4.54
C LEU A 322 24.47 -13.42 -3.21
N PHE A 323 24.64 -14.74 -3.26
CA PHE A 323 24.70 -15.59 -2.06
C PHE A 323 25.92 -15.28 -1.19
N ASP A 324 27.08 -14.97 -1.79
CA ASP A 324 28.26 -14.52 -1.05
C ASP A 324 28.00 -13.21 -0.29
N VAL A 325 27.33 -12.24 -0.91
CA VAL A 325 27.02 -10.97 -0.24
C VAL A 325 25.99 -11.16 0.88
N TYR A 326 24.96 -12.01 0.67
CA TYR A 326 24.05 -12.35 1.76
C TYR A 326 24.77 -13.01 2.94
N MET A 327 25.77 -13.85 2.66
CA MET A 327 26.59 -14.51 3.68
C MET A 327 27.47 -13.50 4.43
N ASP A 328 28.07 -12.53 3.72
CA ASP A 328 28.86 -11.45 4.32
C ASP A 328 28.00 -10.63 5.31
N GLY A 329 26.75 -10.33 4.94
CA GLY A 329 25.80 -9.57 5.76
C GLY A 329 26.06 -8.05 5.75
N ASP A 330 25.39 -7.32 6.65
CA ASP A 330 25.58 -5.88 6.80
C ASP A 330 26.97 -5.53 7.38
N SER A 331 27.26 -4.24 7.58
CA SER A 331 28.55 -3.80 8.13
C SER A 331 28.87 -4.33 9.54
N ARG A 332 27.90 -4.97 10.20
CA ARG A 332 28.00 -5.63 11.51
C ARG A 332 27.88 -7.15 11.39
N GLY A 333 27.88 -7.69 10.17
CA GLY A 333 27.69 -9.11 9.86
C GLY A 333 26.26 -9.62 10.08
N GLN A 334 25.28 -8.72 10.30
CA GLN A 334 23.87 -9.12 10.50
C GLN A 334 23.22 -9.50 9.17
N PRO A 335 22.19 -10.38 9.19
CA PRO A 335 21.50 -10.79 7.97
C PRO A 335 20.78 -9.62 7.31
N PHE A 336 20.73 -9.63 5.98
CA PHE A 336 19.80 -8.83 5.20
C PHE A 336 18.47 -9.55 5.08
N PHE A 337 17.38 -8.87 5.45
CA PHE A 337 16.03 -9.43 5.36
C PHE A 337 15.39 -9.23 3.99
N PHE A 338 15.85 -8.24 3.22
CA PHE A 338 15.36 -7.92 1.88
C PHE A 338 16.51 -7.78 0.88
N PRO A 339 16.24 -7.80 -0.45
CA PRO A 339 15.12 -8.58 -0.95
C PRO A 339 15.31 -10.04 -0.51
N LYS A 340 14.24 -10.79 -0.26
CA LYS A 340 14.41 -12.19 0.13
C LYS A 340 14.92 -12.99 -1.07
N PRO A 341 15.99 -13.81 -0.91
CA PRO A 341 16.43 -14.70 -1.97
C PRO A 341 15.56 -15.95 -2.00
N LEU A 342 14.67 -16.03 -2.99
CA LEU A 342 13.84 -17.19 -3.26
C LEU A 342 14.57 -18.06 -4.29
N LEU A 343 15.24 -19.11 -3.82
CA LEU A 343 15.95 -20.06 -4.66
C LEU A 343 14.98 -21.14 -5.15
N HIS A 344 14.82 -21.21 -6.47
CA HIS A 344 14.01 -22.22 -7.12
C HIS A 344 14.78 -23.53 -7.27
N ILE A 345 14.15 -24.61 -6.81
CA ILE A 345 14.63 -25.98 -6.92
C ILE A 345 13.74 -26.70 -7.93
N THR A 346 14.10 -26.64 -9.21
CA THR A 346 13.32 -27.28 -10.29
C THR A 346 13.67 -28.77 -10.43
N ASP A 347 12.95 -29.47 -11.32
CA ASP A 347 13.27 -30.86 -11.68
C ASP A 347 14.64 -31.02 -12.39
N TYR A 348 15.19 -29.93 -12.94
CA TYR A 348 16.48 -29.92 -13.63
C TYR A 348 17.64 -29.51 -12.72
N PHE A 349 17.37 -28.85 -11.60
CA PHE A 349 18.38 -28.38 -10.64
C PHE A 349 19.41 -29.46 -10.33
N PHE A 350 18.95 -30.66 -9.94
CA PHE A 350 19.80 -31.80 -9.57
C PHE A 350 20.55 -32.46 -10.73
N ARG A 351 20.35 -31.99 -11.97
CA ARG A 351 21.05 -32.45 -13.16
C ARG A 351 22.14 -31.47 -13.60
N GLU A 352 22.11 -30.25 -13.07
CA GLU A 352 23.01 -29.18 -13.48
C GLU A 352 24.41 -29.35 -12.89
N PRO A 353 25.50 -29.34 -13.67
CA PRO A 353 26.84 -29.45 -13.12
C PRO A 353 27.11 -28.40 -12.03
N GLY A 354 27.57 -28.85 -10.86
CA GLY A 354 27.85 -27.98 -9.71
C GLY A 354 26.65 -27.73 -8.76
N TRP A 355 25.47 -28.33 -9.03
CA TRP A 355 24.28 -28.13 -8.21
C TRP A 355 24.49 -28.46 -6.73
N GLU A 356 25.28 -29.50 -6.42
CA GLU A 356 25.50 -29.96 -5.04
C GLU A 356 26.32 -28.93 -4.25
N GLU A 357 27.39 -28.40 -4.85
CA GLU A 357 28.21 -27.34 -4.26
C GLU A 357 27.37 -26.08 -3.98
N PHE A 358 26.57 -25.66 -4.97
CA PHE A 358 25.72 -24.49 -4.81
C PHE A 358 24.61 -24.71 -3.79
N LEU A 359 23.98 -25.89 -3.75
CA LEU A 359 22.98 -26.23 -2.75
C LEU A 359 23.59 -26.21 -1.34
N HIS A 360 24.82 -26.71 -1.17
CA HIS A 360 25.53 -26.61 0.10
C HIS A 360 25.77 -25.15 0.50
N GLN A 361 26.15 -24.28 -0.44
CA GLN A 361 26.29 -22.84 -0.18
C GLN A 361 24.96 -22.21 0.24
N ALA A 362 23.86 -22.51 -0.45
CA ALA A 362 22.54 -22.01 -0.13
C ALA A 362 22.04 -22.50 1.25
N CYS A 363 22.24 -23.77 1.56
CA CYS A 363 21.92 -24.34 2.87
C CYS A 363 22.76 -23.73 3.99
N ALA A 364 24.06 -23.47 3.75
CA ALA A 364 24.92 -22.79 4.71
C ALA A 364 24.43 -21.36 4.98
N LEU A 365 24.08 -20.61 3.93
CA LEU A 365 23.49 -19.27 4.08
C LEU A 365 22.20 -19.32 4.90
N SER A 366 21.31 -20.26 4.59
CA SER A 366 20.05 -20.44 5.34
C SER A 366 20.32 -20.77 6.82
N SER A 367 21.30 -21.62 7.11
CA SER A 367 21.66 -21.99 8.49
C SER A 367 22.25 -20.82 9.30
N GLU A 368 23.08 -19.98 8.66
CA GLU A 368 23.79 -18.88 9.34
C GLU A 368 22.97 -17.59 9.40
N LYS A 369 22.19 -17.28 8.36
CA LYS A 369 21.48 -16.00 8.20
C LYS A 369 19.95 -16.12 8.21
N GLY A 370 19.39 -17.30 7.97
CA GLY A 370 17.95 -17.57 8.04
C GLY A 370 17.08 -16.96 6.94
N ASN A 371 17.68 -16.37 5.89
CA ASN A 371 16.96 -15.56 4.90
C ASN A 371 16.70 -16.27 3.56
N THR A 372 17.37 -17.39 3.25
CA THR A 372 17.12 -18.15 2.01
C THR A 372 15.81 -18.92 2.07
N TYR A 373 14.95 -18.70 1.07
CA TYR A 373 13.71 -19.45 0.85
C TYR A 373 13.93 -20.45 -0.28
N PHE A 374 13.47 -21.68 -0.11
CA PHE A 374 13.53 -22.72 -1.14
C PHE A 374 12.13 -22.91 -1.74
N VAL A 375 12.01 -22.65 -3.04
CA VAL A 375 10.77 -22.80 -3.81
C VAL A 375 10.86 -24.09 -4.62
N PHE A 376 9.98 -25.05 -4.36
CA PHE A 376 9.99 -26.33 -5.06
C PHE A 376 9.06 -26.31 -6.27
N ASP A 377 9.66 -26.14 -7.45
CA ASP A 377 8.95 -26.16 -8.73
C ASP A 377 8.75 -27.61 -9.15
N ARG A 378 7.49 -28.05 -9.13
CA ARG A 378 7.09 -29.44 -9.39
C ARG A 378 5.90 -29.46 -10.33
N GLY A 379 5.83 -30.46 -11.20
CA GLY A 379 4.68 -30.70 -12.07
C GLY A 379 4.70 -29.91 -13.38
N GLY A 380 5.84 -29.35 -13.78
CA GLY A 380 5.98 -28.66 -15.06
C GLY A 380 5.32 -27.27 -15.13
N VAL A 381 4.81 -26.77 -14.01
CA VAL A 381 4.23 -25.43 -13.90
C VAL A 381 5.27 -24.47 -13.33
N ALA A 382 5.44 -23.31 -13.98
CA ALA A 382 6.24 -22.23 -13.42
C ALA A 382 5.48 -21.64 -12.23
N LYS A 383 6.10 -21.65 -11.04
CA LYS A 383 5.53 -21.05 -9.83
C LYS A 383 6.21 -19.73 -9.60
N LEU A 384 5.47 -18.64 -9.75
CA LEU A 384 5.94 -17.35 -9.26
C LEU A 384 5.54 -17.21 -7.79
N SER A 385 6.51 -16.95 -6.92
CA SER A 385 6.24 -16.65 -5.52
C SER A 385 6.20 -15.13 -5.30
N GLU A 386 5.01 -14.62 -5.00
CA GLU A 386 4.75 -13.19 -4.77
C GLU A 386 4.38 -12.96 -3.29
N CYS A 387 5.36 -12.74 -2.40
CA CYS A 387 5.25 -13.03 -0.96
C CYS A 387 5.41 -14.53 -0.66
N CYS A 388 5.85 -14.84 0.55
CA CYS A 388 6.39 -16.15 1.00
C CYS A 388 5.52 -17.41 0.74
N ARG A 389 4.33 -17.32 0.15
CA ARG A 389 3.44 -18.47 -0.06
C ARG A 389 2.42 -18.36 -1.20
N LEU A 390 2.28 -17.22 -1.88
CA LEU A 390 1.35 -17.10 -3.00
C LEU A 390 2.03 -17.63 -4.26
N SER A 391 1.62 -18.84 -4.64
CA SER A 391 2.07 -19.55 -5.83
C SER A 391 0.97 -19.48 -6.87
N PHE A 392 1.25 -18.86 -8.01
CA PHE A 392 0.36 -18.91 -9.17
C PHE A 392 0.83 -20.00 -10.13
N GLU A 393 -0.12 -20.73 -10.70
CA GLU A 393 0.13 -21.66 -11.79
C GLU A 393 -0.08 -20.89 -13.10
N LEU A 394 0.99 -20.68 -13.87
CA LEU A 394 0.87 -20.05 -15.19
C LEU A 394 0.24 -21.03 -16.18
N THR A 395 -0.77 -20.56 -16.89
CA THR A 395 -1.38 -21.28 -18.02
C THR A 395 -0.66 -20.94 -19.33
N PRO A 396 -0.80 -21.73 -20.41
CA PRO A 396 -0.22 -21.40 -21.71
C PRO A 396 -0.63 -20.03 -22.25
N GLU A 397 -1.77 -19.49 -21.81
CA GLU A 397 -2.24 -18.15 -22.16
C GLU A 397 -1.46 -17.01 -21.44
N ASP A 398 -0.74 -17.33 -20.35
CA ASP A 398 0.02 -16.37 -19.54
C ASP A 398 1.52 -16.28 -19.95
N LEU A 399 1.99 -17.18 -20.81
CA LEU A 399 3.39 -17.29 -21.31
C LEU A 399 3.52 -16.73 -22.73
#